data_AF-A0A6I0EJI0-F1
#
_entry.id   AF-A0A6I0EJI0-F1
#
_cell.length_a   1.000
_cell.length_b   1.000
_cell.length_c   1.000
_cell.angle_alpha   90.00
_cell.angle_beta   90.00
_cell.angle_gamma   90.00
#
_symmetry.space_group_name_H-M   'P 1'
#
loop_
_entity.id
_entity.type
_entity.pdbx_description
1 polymer ?
#
loop_
_entity_poly.entity_id
_entity_poly.type
_entity_poly.pdbx_seq_one_letter_code
_entity_poly.pdbx_strand_id
1 'polypeptide(L)'
;MRSPIAKSAAALYLGTAVFATVVASPWHPVSTAPGESEPLTAKDAGAHYGEAAGAVLVCSGLRITPAVAELRARYQGADLAEFDAQAAKILGAWRDTLTCQHADSPSDCKLSQQLSCRQALQDIGPSGTKVRGLVEPIE
;
A
#
# COMPACT_ATOMS: atom_id res chain seq x y z
N MET A 1 9.40 -57.90 -18.48
CA MET A 1 8.03 -58.42 -18.30
C MET A 1 7.61 -58.16 -16.85
N ARG A 2 6.44 -57.51 -16.67
CA ARG A 2 5.61 -57.32 -15.45
C ARG A 2 6.27 -57.47 -14.06
N SER A 3 6.23 -56.38 -13.28
CA SER A 3 6.19 -56.44 -11.82
C SER A 3 4.84 -55.90 -11.32
N PRO A 4 4.06 -56.70 -10.55
CA PRO A 4 2.86 -56.22 -9.87
C PRO A 4 3.09 -55.97 -8.36
N ILE A 5 2.70 -54.76 -7.96
CA ILE A 5 1.84 -54.36 -6.81
C ILE A 5 1.71 -55.27 -5.57
N ALA A 6 2.03 -54.62 -4.43
CA ALA A 6 1.47 -54.67 -3.07
C ALA A 6 1.71 -55.86 -2.13
N LYS A 7 1.99 -55.52 -0.87
CA LYS A 7 1.04 -55.69 0.25
C LYS A 7 1.46 -54.88 1.47
N SER A 8 0.48 -54.15 2.01
CA SER A 8 0.51 -53.39 3.26
C SER A 8 0.59 -54.30 4.49
N ALA A 9 1.25 -53.84 5.56
CA ALA A 9 1.11 -54.40 6.90
C ALA A 9 0.80 -53.25 7.88
N ALA A 10 -0.27 -53.45 8.64
CA ALA A 10 -0.80 -52.53 9.63
C ALA A 10 0.04 -52.55 10.91
N ALA A 11 0.16 -51.40 11.59
CA ALA A 11 0.60 -51.32 12.97
C ALA A 11 -0.40 -50.49 13.77
N LEU A 12 -1.14 -51.18 14.64
CA LEU A 12 -1.91 -50.61 15.75
C LEU A 12 -0.92 -50.08 16.80
N TYR A 13 -1.08 -48.82 17.21
CA TYR A 13 -0.53 -48.36 18.48
C TYR A 13 -1.60 -47.61 19.28
N LEU A 14 -1.77 -48.12 20.50
CA LEU A 14 -2.67 -47.63 21.54
C LEU A 14 -2.18 -46.31 22.14
N GLY A 15 -3.11 -45.37 22.26
CA GLY A 15 -3.38 -44.52 23.42
C GLY A 15 -2.25 -43.76 24.12
N THR A 16 -2.38 -42.44 24.15
CA THR A 16 -2.15 -41.62 25.35
C THR A 16 -3.14 -40.45 25.38
N ALA A 17 -3.92 -40.36 26.45
CA ALA A 17 -4.81 -39.25 26.75
C ALA A 17 -3.98 -38.05 27.23
N VAL A 18 -4.10 -36.90 26.57
CA VAL A 18 -3.49 -35.65 27.01
C VAL A 18 -4.55 -34.85 27.77
N PHE A 19 -4.32 -34.68 29.07
CA PHE A 19 -5.10 -33.79 29.93
C PHE A 19 -4.92 -32.34 29.45
N ALA A 20 -6.02 -31.68 29.07
CA ALA A 20 -6.03 -30.26 28.77
C ALA A 20 -6.14 -29.47 30.08
N THR A 21 -5.04 -28.88 30.55
CA THR A 21 -5.06 -27.86 31.60
C THR A 21 -5.48 -26.53 30.99
N VAL A 22 -6.73 -26.12 31.23
CA VAL A 22 -7.21 -24.76 30.91
C VAL A 22 -6.62 -23.80 31.94
N VAL A 23 -5.52 -23.13 31.58
CA VAL A 23 -5.07 -21.94 32.28
C VAL A 23 -6.02 -20.79 31.92
N ALA A 24 -6.91 -20.45 32.86
CA ALA A 24 -7.69 -19.23 32.80
C ALA A 24 -6.73 -18.02 32.80
N SER A 25 -6.47 -17.46 31.62
CA SER A 25 -5.72 -16.21 31.50
C SER A 25 -6.62 -15.05 31.94
N PRO A 26 -6.14 -14.12 32.78
CA PRO A 26 -6.90 -12.95 33.16
C PRO A 26 -7.13 -12.11 31.90
N TRP A 27 -8.40 -11.90 31.60
CA TRP A 27 -8.88 -11.05 30.53
C TRP A 27 -8.44 -9.63 30.86
N HIS A 28 -7.32 -9.20 30.28
CA HIS A 28 -7.07 -7.78 30.11
C HIS A 28 -7.99 -7.31 28.99
N PRO A 29 -8.86 -6.32 29.21
CA PRO A 29 -9.55 -5.69 28.10
C PRO A 29 -8.47 -5.05 27.21
N VAL A 30 -8.29 -5.60 26.02
CA VAL A 30 -7.61 -4.90 24.93
C VAL A 30 -8.40 -3.61 24.73
N SER A 31 -7.81 -2.50 25.17
CA SER A 31 -8.28 -1.18 24.82
C SER A 31 -7.90 -0.98 23.35
N THR A 32 -8.81 -1.32 22.45
CA THR A 32 -8.70 -0.98 21.04
C THR A 32 -8.99 0.51 20.91
N ALA A 33 -7.99 1.34 21.23
CA ALA A 33 -7.96 2.70 20.70
C ALA A 33 -7.97 2.60 19.15
N PRO A 34 -8.66 3.51 18.44
CA PRO A 34 -8.74 3.45 16.98
C PRO A 34 -7.35 3.45 16.36
N GLY A 35 -7.08 2.39 15.58
CA GLY A 35 -5.86 2.04 14.87
C GLY A 35 -4.85 3.16 14.65
N GLU A 36 -3.78 3.13 15.44
CA GLU A 36 -2.49 3.62 14.99
C GLU A 36 -2.12 2.73 13.79
N SER A 37 -2.32 3.27 12.59
CA SER A 37 -1.90 2.62 11.35
C SER A 37 -0.40 2.43 11.47
N GLU A 38 0.12 1.23 11.18
CA GLU A 38 1.57 1.00 11.26
C GLU A 38 2.32 2.14 10.54
N PRO A 39 3.42 2.65 11.12
CA PRO A 39 4.21 3.69 10.49
C PRO A 39 4.59 3.26 9.07
N LEU A 40 4.29 4.09 8.08
CA LEU A 40 4.63 3.80 6.68
C LEU A 40 6.13 3.54 6.55
N THR A 41 6.49 2.51 5.78
CA THR A 41 7.86 2.32 5.36
C THR A 41 8.33 3.55 4.56
N ALA A 42 9.63 3.84 4.57
CA ALA A 42 10.19 4.97 3.82
C ALA A 42 9.83 4.90 2.33
N LYS A 43 9.87 3.68 1.77
CA LYS A 43 9.45 3.40 0.41
C LYS A 43 7.98 3.74 0.16
N ASP A 44 7.05 3.24 0.98
CA ASP A 44 5.62 3.48 0.75
C ASP A 44 5.26 4.96 0.93
N ALA A 45 5.86 5.62 1.92
CA ALA A 45 5.69 7.05 2.09
C ALA A 45 6.27 7.86 0.91
N GLY A 46 7.44 7.46 0.40
CA GLY A 46 8.01 8.04 -0.81
C GLY A 46 7.11 7.85 -2.02
N ALA A 47 6.47 6.68 -2.15
CA ALA A 47 5.54 6.40 -3.23
C ALA A 47 4.32 7.34 -3.19
N HIS A 48 3.69 7.53 -2.03
CA HIS A 48 2.54 8.42 -1.88
C HIS A 48 2.93 9.90 -1.98
N TYR A 49 4.14 10.27 -1.57
CA TYR A 49 4.68 11.60 -1.84
C TYR A 49 4.84 11.86 -3.34
N GLY A 50 5.44 10.91 -4.07
CA GLY A 50 5.59 10.98 -5.52
C GLY A 50 4.24 10.99 -6.24
N GLU A 51 3.26 10.25 -5.73
CA GLU A 51 1.88 10.24 -6.19
C GLU A 51 1.21 11.61 -6.00
N ALA A 52 1.36 12.25 -4.83
CA ALA A 52 0.83 13.59 -4.59
C ALA A 52 1.44 14.63 -5.54
N ALA A 53 2.76 14.59 -5.71
CA ALA A 53 3.48 15.46 -6.65
C ALA A 53 3.07 15.22 -8.10
N GLY A 54 2.87 13.95 -8.50
CA GLY A 54 2.41 13.59 -9.83
C GLY A 54 0.95 13.98 -10.09
N ALA A 55 0.07 13.74 -9.13
CA ALA A 55 -1.35 14.03 -9.22
C ALA A 55 -1.60 15.53 -9.47
N VAL A 56 -0.89 16.44 -8.78
CA VAL A 56 -1.08 17.88 -9.03
C VAL A 56 -0.51 18.36 -10.37
N LEU A 57 0.37 17.59 -11.00
CA LEU A 57 0.87 17.89 -12.36
C LEU A 57 -0.11 17.45 -13.44
N VAL A 58 -0.80 16.33 -13.24
CA VAL A 58 -1.67 15.71 -14.26
C VAL A 58 -3.14 16.04 -14.07
N CYS A 59 -3.60 16.11 -12.82
CA CYS A 59 -5.00 16.26 -12.47
C CYS A 59 -5.36 17.73 -12.28
N SER A 60 -6.06 18.29 -13.26
CA SER A 60 -6.60 19.64 -13.16
C SER A 60 -7.47 19.79 -11.91
N GLY A 61 -7.23 20.85 -11.14
CA GLY A 61 -8.05 21.17 -9.96
C GLY A 61 -7.59 20.48 -8.67
N LEU A 62 -6.39 19.88 -8.62
CA LEU A 62 -5.81 19.41 -7.37
C LEU A 62 -4.67 20.34 -6.91
N ARG A 63 -4.50 20.44 -5.59
CA ARG A 63 -3.35 21.09 -4.94
C ARG A 63 -2.76 20.22 -3.85
N ILE A 64 -1.47 20.42 -3.57
CA ILE A 64 -0.77 19.82 -2.44
C ILE A 64 -1.20 20.53 -1.15
N THR A 65 -1.31 19.77 -0.06
CA THR A 65 -1.55 20.29 1.29
C THR A 65 -0.25 20.34 2.11
N PRO A 66 -0.26 20.96 3.30
CA PRO A 66 0.87 20.89 4.24
C PRO A 66 1.27 19.45 4.64
N ALA A 67 0.35 18.47 4.57
CA ALA A 67 0.61 17.09 4.96
C ALA A 67 1.72 16.41 4.14
N VAL A 68 1.98 16.87 2.91
CA VAL A 68 3.10 16.36 2.09
C VAL A 68 4.45 16.71 2.70
N ALA A 69 4.61 17.92 3.23
CA ALA A 69 5.84 18.32 3.90
C ALA A 69 6.01 17.57 5.23
N GLU A 70 4.92 17.40 5.97
CA GLU A 70 4.89 16.63 7.22
C GLU A 70 5.21 15.15 6.99
N LEU A 71 4.77 14.55 5.87
CA LEU A 71 5.10 13.18 5.52
C LEU A 71 6.60 13.00 5.31
N ARG A 72 7.23 13.87 4.51
CA ARG A 72 8.67 13.81 4.24
C ARG A 72 9.50 14.04 5.50
N ALA A 73 9.08 14.94 6.38
CA ALA A 73 9.83 15.31 7.59
C ALA A 73 10.01 14.15 8.60
N ARG A 74 9.28 13.03 8.42
CA ARG A 74 9.40 11.83 9.27
C ARG A 74 10.63 10.98 8.96
N TYR A 75 11.28 11.19 7.82
CA TYR A 75 12.37 10.35 7.34
C TYR A 75 13.69 11.11 7.30
N GLN A 76 14.78 10.41 7.60
CA GLN A 76 16.14 10.96 7.65
C GLN A 76 17.17 9.88 7.30
N GLY A 77 18.40 10.29 6.95
CA GLY A 77 19.48 9.34 6.65
C GLY A 77 19.15 8.38 5.51
N ALA A 78 19.38 7.08 5.73
CA ALA A 78 19.13 6.04 4.72
C ALA A 78 17.65 5.96 4.33
N ASP A 79 16.74 6.12 5.29
CA ASP A 79 15.30 6.09 5.04
C ASP A 79 14.88 7.27 4.17
N LEU A 80 15.42 8.47 4.40
CA LEU A 80 15.13 9.61 3.51
C LEU A 80 15.67 9.38 2.09
N ALA A 81 16.82 8.73 1.94
CA ALA A 81 17.34 8.38 0.63
C ALA A 81 16.42 7.39 -0.10
N GLU A 82 15.90 6.37 0.59
CA GLU A 82 14.93 5.44 0.01
C GLU A 82 13.60 6.13 -0.32
N PHE A 83 13.11 6.98 0.58
CA PHE A 83 11.92 7.81 0.37
C PHE A 83 12.07 8.66 -0.90
N ASP A 84 13.16 9.43 -1.01
CA ASP A 84 13.39 10.35 -2.13
C ASP A 84 13.56 9.56 -3.44
N ALA A 85 14.23 8.41 -3.41
CA ALA A 85 14.37 7.53 -4.58
C ALA A 85 13.02 6.99 -5.07
N GLN A 86 12.17 6.52 -4.15
CA GLN A 86 10.86 5.99 -4.50
C GLN A 86 9.91 7.11 -4.95
N ALA A 87 9.97 8.28 -4.32
CA ALA A 87 9.22 9.47 -4.76
C ALA A 87 9.59 9.88 -6.18
N ALA A 88 10.89 9.94 -6.50
CA ALA A 88 11.36 10.26 -7.84
C ALA A 88 10.89 9.25 -8.88
N LYS A 89 10.90 7.95 -8.55
CA LYS A 89 10.40 6.88 -9.43
C LYS A 89 8.91 7.05 -9.75
N ILE A 90 8.07 7.24 -8.72
CA ILE A 90 6.63 7.39 -8.93
C ILE A 90 6.32 8.68 -9.68
N LEU A 91 6.97 9.80 -9.33
CA LEU A 91 6.81 11.05 -10.04
C LEU A 91 7.24 10.95 -11.52
N GLY A 92 8.29 10.19 -11.81
CA GLY A 92 8.70 9.86 -13.18
C GLY A 92 7.57 9.18 -13.95
N ALA A 93 6.98 8.12 -13.38
CA ALA A 93 5.85 7.42 -14.00
C ALA A 93 4.64 8.34 -14.26
N TRP A 94 4.31 9.24 -13.33
CA TRP A 94 3.27 10.24 -13.55
C TRP A 94 3.60 11.21 -14.68
N ARG A 95 4.86 11.68 -14.80
CA ARG A 95 5.28 12.51 -15.93
C ARG A 95 5.16 11.78 -17.26
N ASP A 96 5.46 10.49 -17.29
CA ASP A 96 5.31 9.68 -18.51
C ASP A 96 3.85 9.65 -18.97
N THR A 97 2.88 9.66 -18.05
CA THR A 97 1.44 9.74 -18.40
C THR A 97 1.04 11.03 -19.13
N LEU A 98 1.78 12.13 -18.94
CA LEU A 98 1.53 13.39 -19.66
C LEU A 98 1.88 13.28 -21.14
N THR A 99 2.85 12.41 -21.48
CA THR A 99 3.36 12.29 -22.84
C THR A 99 2.48 11.41 -23.73
N CYS A 100 1.53 10.67 -23.15
CA CYS A 100 0.66 9.71 -23.85
C CYS A 100 1.41 8.69 -24.73
N GLN A 101 2.71 8.46 -24.51
CA GLN A 101 3.57 7.67 -25.41
C GLN A 101 3.15 6.19 -25.53
N HIS A 102 2.37 5.70 -24.57
CA HIS A 102 1.91 4.31 -24.53
C HIS A 102 0.41 4.14 -24.80
N ALA A 103 -0.29 5.21 -25.20
CA ALA A 103 -1.72 5.12 -25.52
C ALA A 103 -1.94 4.81 -27.00
N ASP A 104 -2.83 3.85 -27.30
CA ASP A 104 -3.21 3.50 -28.67
C ASP A 104 -4.01 4.63 -29.35
N SER A 105 -4.66 5.49 -28.56
CA SER A 105 -5.38 6.67 -29.03
C SER A 105 -5.36 7.83 -28.02
N PRO A 106 -5.59 9.08 -28.46
CA PRO A 106 -5.75 10.22 -27.54
C PRO A 106 -6.88 10.04 -26.51
N SER A 107 -7.94 9.31 -26.87
CA SER A 107 -9.04 8.98 -25.97
C SER A 107 -8.60 8.06 -24.82
N ASP A 108 -7.72 7.10 -25.10
CA ASP A 108 -7.23 6.16 -24.08
C ASP A 108 -6.32 6.86 -23.08
N CYS A 109 -5.49 7.79 -23.56
CA CYS A 109 -4.66 8.61 -22.67
C CYS A 109 -5.53 9.45 -21.72
N LYS A 110 -6.56 10.12 -22.25
CA LYS A 110 -7.48 10.92 -21.44
C LYS A 110 -8.21 10.05 -20.40
N LEU A 111 -8.69 8.87 -20.79
CA LEU A 111 -9.35 7.96 -19.87
C LEU A 111 -8.40 7.48 -18.77
N SER A 112 -7.18 7.09 -19.15
CA SER A 112 -6.14 6.67 -18.21
C SER A 112 -5.84 7.76 -17.18
N GLN A 113 -5.63 9.00 -17.62
CA GLN A 113 -5.40 10.13 -16.70
C GLN A 113 -6.60 10.35 -15.76
N GLN A 114 -7.84 10.29 -16.27
CA GLN A 114 -9.03 10.42 -15.43
C GLN A 114 -9.13 9.33 -14.35
N LEU A 115 -8.76 8.09 -14.69
CA LEU A 115 -8.72 6.98 -13.73
C LEU A 115 -7.61 7.17 -12.70
N SER A 116 -6.41 7.56 -13.12
CA SER A 116 -5.31 7.88 -12.21
C SER A 116 -5.67 9.00 -11.24
N CYS A 117 -6.32 10.07 -11.70
CA CYS A 117 -6.76 11.17 -10.84
C CYS A 117 -7.81 10.75 -9.82
N ARG A 118 -8.76 9.91 -10.23
CA ARG A 118 -9.75 9.34 -9.31
C ARG A 118 -9.09 8.45 -8.27
N GLN A 119 -8.13 7.63 -8.68
CA GLN A 119 -7.38 6.76 -7.76
C GLN A 119 -6.58 7.59 -6.76
N ALA A 120 -5.89 8.64 -7.21
CA ALA A 120 -5.14 9.54 -6.32
C ALA A 120 -6.06 10.15 -5.25
N LEU A 121 -7.27 10.61 -5.61
CA LEU A 121 -8.22 11.11 -4.61
C LEU A 121 -8.71 10.03 -3.63
N GLN A 122 -8.83 8.78 -4.07
CA GLN A 122 -9.20 7.64 -3.22
C GLN A 122 -8.07 7.20 -2.28
N ASP A 123 -6.83 7.34 -2.71
CA ASP A 123 -5.66 6.90 -1.95
C ASP A 123 -5.16 7.98 -1.02
N ILE A 124 -5.05 9.21 -1.54
CA ILE A 124 -4.33 10.33 -0.90
C ILE A 124 -5.12 11.64 -0.81
N GLY A 125 -6.40 11.64 -1.20
CA GLY A 125 -7.31 12.76 -1.02
C GLY A 125 -7.73 12.96 0.45
N PRO A 126 -8.63 13.93 0.75
CA PRO A 126 -9.06 14.24 2.12
C PRO A 126 -9.60 13.02 2.88
N SER A 127 -10.34 12.16 2.18
CA SER A 127 -10.88 10.90 2.69
C SER A 127 -10.07 9.67 2.23
N GLY A 128 -8.80 9.88 1.89
CA GLY A 128 -7.92 8.85 1.33
C GLY A 128 -7.79 7.60 2.21
N THR A 129 -7.62 6.45 1.58
CA THR A 129 -7.54 5.16 2.27
C THR A 129 -6.11 4.75 2.62
N LYS A 130 -5.10 5.34 1.97
CA LYS A 130 -3.68 5.02 2.17
C LYS A 130 -2.97 6.09 2.97
N VAL A 131 -2.95 7.33 2.49
CA VAL A 131 -2.33 8.47 3.20
C VAL A 131 -3.20 9.71 3.05
N ARG A 132 -4.06 9.94 4.04
CA ARG A 132 -5.08 11.00 3.97
C ARG A 132 -4.48 12.38 3.78
N GLY A 133 -5.12 13.13 2.89
CA GLY A 133 -5.00 14.57 2.80
C GLY A 133 -3.68 15.06 2.23
N LEU A 134 -2.94 14.27 1.44
CA LEU A 134 -1.75 14.78 0.75
C LEU A 134 -2.12 15.75 -0.39
N VAL A 135 -3.28 15.52 -1.01
CA VAL A 135 -3.86 16.41 -2.01
C VAL A 135 -5.31 16.73 -1.70
N GLU A 136 -5.78 17.85 -2.23
CA GLU A 136 -7.19 18.23 -2.15
C GLU A 136 -7.66 18.99 -3.41
N PRO A 137 -8.96 18.98 -3.70
CA PRO A 137 -9.52 19.83 -4.75
C PRO A 137 -9.29 21.32 -4.48
N ILE A 138 -9.09 22.10 -5.54
CA ILE A 138 -9.11 23.56 -5.53
C ILE A 138 -10.58 23.98 -5.58
N GLU A 139 -11.04 24.71 -4.56
CA GLU A 139 -12.39 25.32 -4.50
C GLU A 139 -12.47 26.61 -5.32
#